data_AF-A0A7X7XFY2-F1
#
_entry.id   AF-A0A7X7XFY2-F1
#
_cell.length_a   1.000
_cell.length_b   1.000
_cell.length_c   1.000
_cell.angle_alpha   90.00
_cell.angle_beta   90.00
_cell.angle_gamma   90.00
#
_symmetry.space_group_name_H-M   'P 1'
#
loop_
_entity.id
_entity.type
_entity.pdbx_description
1 polymer ?
#
loop_
_entity_poly.entity_id
_entity_poly.type
_entity_poly.pdbx_seq_one_letter_code
_entity_poly.pdbx_strand_id
1 'polypeptide(L)'
;KEDEIGVENVCLPAAPTAAKAKNPCHYLWQGPIYIEETGNVFPCCHAWTGQPLGNIREEPLDRIWNNGRMQAMRAAHLRGNAGAFPECGGCMAARPRLPLIVGSSLVDMYSVRKIIPVMERLNLLFRFALFEKRTKSN
;
A
#
# COMPACT_ATOMS: atom_id res chain seq x y z
N LYS A 1 -6.18 10.66 6.13
CA LYS A 1 -6.71 11.50 7.24
C LYS A 1 -8.23 11.39 7.16
N GLU A 2 -8.74 10.20 7.50
CA GLU A 2 -10.14 9.79 7.35
C GLU A 2 -10.88 9.80 8.70
N ASP A 3 -10.27 10.43 9.71
CA ASP A 3 -10.68 10.28 11.11
C ASP A 3 -11.29 11.58 11.69
N GLU A 4 -11.48 12.64 10.89
CA GLU A 4 -11.90 13.98 11.38
C GLU A 4 -13.39 14.32 11.18
N ILE A 5 -14.28 13.35 10.96
CA ILE A 5 -15.73 13.65 10.86
C ILE A 5 -16.53 12.74 11.78
N GLY A 6 -16.53 13.08 13.07
CA GLY A 6 -17.36 12.48 14.11
C GLY A 6 -18.82 12.97 14.10
N VAL A 7 -19.39 13.27 12.94
CA VAL A 7 -20.78 13.71 12.81
C VAL A 7 -21.62 12.55 12.28
N GLU A 8 -22.48 12.03 13.14
CA GLU A 8 -23.43 10.97 12.82
C GLU A 8 -24.28 11.41 11.62
N ASN A 9 -24.36 10.56 10.59
CA ASN A 9 -25.02 10.80 9.28
C ASN A 9 -24.25 11.62 8.22
N VAL A 10 -22.99 12.01 8.45
CA VAL A 10 -22.13 12.65 7.42
C VAL A 10 -20.99 11.72 6.96
N CYS A 11 -20.96 10.48 7.47
CA CYS A 11 -20.02 9.48 6.98
C CYS A 11 -20.21 9.31 5.47
N LEU A 12 -19.16 9.62 4.71
CA LEU A 12 -19.12 9.23 3.30
C LEU A 12 -19.41 7.72 3.24
N PRO A 13 -20.27 7.28 2.30
CA PRO A 13 -20.61 5.86 2.21
C PRO A 13 -19.33 5.06 2.15
N ALA A 14 -19.25 4.01 2.97
CA ALA A 14 -18.08 3.14 3.05
C ALA A 14 -17.64 2.80 1.62
N ALA A 15 -16.40 3.17 1.28
CA ALA A 15 -15.87 2.92 -0.05
C ALA A 15 -16.06 1.43 -0.37
N PRO A 16 -16.46 1.08 -1.61
CA PRO A 16 -16.85 -0.29 -1.94
C PRO A 16 -15.78 -1.28 -1.48
N THR A 17 -16.27 -2.37 -0.89
CA THR A 17 -15.49 -3.53 -0.44
C THR A 17 -14.42 -3.90 -1.46
N ALA A 18 -13.22 -4.11 -0.94
CA ALA A 18 -11.99 -4.07 -1.70
C ALA A 18 -11.99 -4.93 -2.96
N ALA A 19 -11.75 -4.26 -4.08
CA ALA A 19 -11.38 -4.91 -5.33
C ALA A 19 -10.06 -5.69 -5.18
N LYS A 20 -9.96 -6.88 -5.79
CA LYS A 20 -8.68 -7.59 -5.94
C LYS A 20 -7.70 -6.70 -6.71
N ALA A 21 -6.66 -6.22 -6.02
CA ALA A 21 -5.52 -5.58 -6.68
C ALA A 21 -4.72 -6.64 -7.46
N LYS A 22 -4.43 -6.40 -8.74
CA LYS A 22 -3.61 -7.32 -9.55
C LYS A 22 -2.12 -7.06 -9.34
N ASN A 23 -1.73 -5.82 -9.02
CA ASN A 23 -0.33 -5.45 -8.83
C ASN A 23 0.17 -5.71 -7.39
N PRO A 24 1.42 -6.18 -7.22
CA PRO A 24 2.05 -6.31 -5.91
C PRO A 24 2.09 -4.98 -5.13
N CYS A 25 2.05 -5.07 -3.81
CA CYS A 25 2.11 -3.88 -2.95
C CYS A 25 3.54 -3.39 -2.86
N HIS A 26 3.87 -2.25 -3.42
CA HIS A 26 5.22 -1.69 -3.28
C HIS A 26 5.65 -1.48 -1.82
N TYR A 27 4.71 -1.26 -0.88
CA TYR A 27 5.03 -1.09 0.54
C TYR A 27 5.70 -2.31 1.18
N LEU A 28 5.51 -3.52 0.65
CA LEU A 28 6.16 -4.70 1.21
C LEU A 28 7.67 -4.78 0.92
N TRP A 29 8.16 -3.96 -0.01
CA TRP A 29 9.57 -3.87 -0.35
C TRP A 29 10.20 -2.54 0.07
N GLN A 30 9.46 -1.44 -0.08
CA GLN A 30 9.98 -0.08 0.08
C GLN A 30 9.29 0.71 1.20
N GLY A 31 8.15 0.22 1.69
CA GLY A 31 7.18 1.03 2.40
C GLY A 31 7.55 1.32 3.84
N PRO A 32 6.89 2.33 4.44
CA PRO A 32 7.06 2.61 5.85
C PRO A 32 6.62 1.38 6.65
N ILE A 33 7.54 0.89 7.48
CA ILE A 33 7.23 -0.05 8.55
C ILE A 33 6.42 0.72 9.60
N TYR A 34 5.36 0.12 10.10
CA TYR A 34 4.56 0.70 11.17
C TYR A 34 4.89 0.02 12.49
N ILE A 35 5.21 0.79 13.52
CA ILE A 35 5.55 0.29 14.86
C ILE A 35 4.59 0.96 15.84
N GLU A 36 3.86 0.14 16.59
CA GLU A 36 2.94 0.56 17.64
C GLU A 36 3.71 0.92 18.94
N GLU A 37 3.10 1.65 19.87
CA GLU A 37 3.67 1.98 21.18
C GLU A 37 4.04 0.74 22.02
N THR A 38 3.42 -0.41 21.75
CA THR A 38 3.72 -1.71 22.35
C THR A 38 5.01 -2.34 21.80
N GLY A 39 5.59 -1.75 20.74
CA GLY A 39 6.73 -2.30 20.01
C GLY A 39 6.34 -3.30 18.91
N ASN A 40 5.05 -3.60 18.74
CA ASN A 40 4.58 -4.47 17.66
C ASN A 40 4.88 -3.84 16.29
N VAL A 41 5.48 -4.64 15.40
CA VAL A 41 5.92 -4.22 14.08
C VAL A 41 4.98 -4.78 13.01
N PHE A 42 4.52 -3.92 12.10
CA PHE A 42 3.60 -4.24 11.02
C PHE A 42 4.21 -3.90 9.65
N PRO A 43 3.82 -4.62 8.58
CA PRO A 43 4.42 -4.45 7.25
C PRO A 43 4.05 -3.13 6.57
N CYS A 44 3.02 -2.45 7.05
CA CYS A 44 2.45 -1.22 6.47
C CYS A 44 1.48 -0.58 7.48
N CYS A 45 1.27 0.73 7.38
CA CYS A 45 0.27 1.47 8.16
C CYS A 45 -1.18 0.98 7.99
N HIS A 46 -1.51 0.24 6.93
CA HIS A 46 -2.85 -0.33 6.73
C HIS A 46 -3.03 -1.71 7.37
N ALA A 47 -1.97 -2.32 7.91
CA ALA A 47 -1.97 -3.67 8.44
C ALA A 47 -2.02 -3.75 9.98
N TRP A 48 -2.21 -2.61 10.65
CA TRP A 48 -2.16 -2.51 12.13
C TRP A 48 -3.24 -3.32 12.85
N THR A 49 -4.38 -3.56 12.22
CA THR A 49 -5.44 -4.45 12.76
C THR A 49 -5.17 -5.93 12.55
N GLY A 50 -4.12 -6.27 11.79
CA GLY A 50 -3.73 -7.63 11.48
C GLY A 50 -2.79 -8.24 12.52
N GLN A 51 -2.19 -9.37 12.17
CA GLN A 51 -1.17 -9.99 13.02
C GLN A 51 0.18 -9.27 12.80
N PRO A 52 0.89 -8.87 13.88
CA PRO A 52 2.21 -8.25 13.77
C PRO A 52 3.24 -9.22 13.17
N LEU A 53 4.27 -8.66 12.55
CA LEU A 53 5.43 -9.42 12.08
C LEU A 53 6.28 -9.90 13.27
N GLY A 54 6.36 -9.10 14.34
CA GLY A 54 7.15 -9.36 15.53
C GLY A 54 7.16 -8.15 16.46
N ASN A 55 7.99 -8.16 17.50
CA ASN A 55 8.13 -7.03 18.43
C ASN A 55 9.57 -6.50 18.44
N ILE A 56 9.73 -5.19 18.24
CA ILE A 56 11.04 -4.52 18.16
C ILE A 56 11.83 -4.57 19.48
N ARG A 57 11.16 -4.86 20.60
CA ARG A 57 11.78 -5.02 21.91
C ARG A 57 12.42 -6.41 22.09
N GLU A 58 12.03 -7.37 21.27
CA GLU A 58 12.47 -8.77 21.36
C GLU A 58 13.51 -9.13 20.28
N GLU A 59 13.31 -8.62 19.06
CA GLU A 59 14.15 -8.96 17.91
C GLU A 59 14.53 -7.70 17.12
N PRO A 60 15.76 -7.61 16.55
CA PRO A 60 16.13 -6.48 15.73
C PRO A 60 15.29 -6.39 14.45
N LEU A 61 15.05 -5.15 14.00
CA LEU A 61 14.12 -4.83 12.92
C LEU A 61 14.42 -5.56 11.61
N ASP A 62 15.69 -5.76 11.29
CA ASP A 62 16.15 -6.43 10.07
C ASP A 62 15.71 -7.89 10.01
N ARG A 63 15.70 -8.58 11.15
CA ARG A 63 15.19 -9.96 11.25
C ARG A 63 13.68 -10.00 11.17
N ILE A 64 13.00 -9.10 11.89
CA ILE A 64 11.53 -8.98 11.81
C ILE A 64 11.08 -8.72 10.36
N TRP A 65 11.77 -7.82 9.65
CA TRP A 65 11.48 -7.46 8.26
C TRP A 65 11.76 -8.57 7.24
N ASN A 66 12.60 -9.54 7.60
CA ASN A 66 12.96 -10.67 6.74
C ASN A 66 12.45 -12.01 7.26
N ASN A 67 11.52 -12.01 8.21
CA ASN A 67 10.97 -13.24 8.77
C ASN A 67 10.07 -13.99 7.78
N GLY A 68 9.68 -15.21 8.15
CA GLY A 68 8.86 -16.08 7.32
C GLY A 68 7.50 -15.49 6.95
N ARG A 69 6.84 -14.76 7.87
CA ARG A 69 5.55 -14.11 7.60
C ARG A 69 5.69 -13.05 6.52
N MET A 70 6.70 -12.19 6.63
CA MET A 70 6.94 -11.12 5.66
C MET A 70 7.30 -11.67 4.28
N GLN A 71 8.14 -12.72 4.23
CA GLN A 71 8.46 -13.43 2.98
C GLN A 71 7.23 -14.08 2.35
N ALA A 72 6.39 -14.75 3.14
CA ALA A 72 5.15 -15.36 2.68
C ALA A 72 4.17 -14.31 2.11
N MET A 73 4.08 -13.13 2.76
CA MET A 73 3.26 -12.02 2.30
C MET A 73 3.74 -11.44 0.96
N ARG A 74 5.07 -11.26 0.79
CA ARG A 74 5.68 -10.85 -0.49
C ARG A 74 5.39 -11.88 -1.58
N ALA A 75 5.58 -13.17 -1.30
CA ALA A 75 5.32 -14.25 -2.25
C ALA A 75 3.83 -14.36 -2.64
N ALA A 76 2.91 -14.12 -1.72
CA ALA A 76 1.48 -14.07 -2.02
C ALA A 76 1.13 -12.91 -2.97
N HIS A 77 1.75 -11.74 -2.77
CA HIS A 77 1.57 -10.59 -3.66
C HIS A 77 2.13 -10.84 -5.06
N LEU A 78 3.31 -11.44 -5.18
CA LEU A 78 3.90 -11.80 -6.47
C LEU A 78 3.04 -12.81 -7.25
N ARG A 79 2.36 -13.71 -6.53
CA ARG A 79 1.43 -14.70 -7.12
C ARG A 79 0.02 -14.16 -7.39
N GLY A 80 -0.24 -12.87 -7.14
CA GLY A 80 -1.58 -12.29 -7.29
C GLY A 80 -2.61 -12.79 -6.26
N ASN A 81 -2.16 -13.43 -5.18
CA ASN A 81 -2.98 -13.95 -4.10
C ASN A 81 -2.84 -13.13 -2.82
N ALA A 82 -2.83 -11.80 -2.94
CA ALA A 82 -2.72 -10.90 -1.78
C ALA A 82 -3.85 -11.10 -0.75
N GLY A 83 -5.02 -11.56 -1.20
CA GLY A 83 -6.16 -11.88 -0.34
C GLY A 83 -5.95 -13.06 0.62
N ALA A 84 -4.85 -13.82 0.49
CA ALA A 84 -4.46 -14.80 1.49
C ALA A 84 -4.13 -14.16 2.87
N PHE A 85 -3.86 -12.86 2.89
CA PHE A 85 -3.65 -12.08 4.10
C PHE A 85 -4.85 -11.14 4.32
N PRO A 86 -5.62 -11.29 5.41
CA PRO A 86 -6.81 -10.48 5.68
C PRO A 86 -6.54 -8.97 5.60
N GLU A 87 -5.40 -8.52 6.14
CA GLU A 87 -4.96 -7.13 6.11
C GLU A 87 -4.73 -6.57 4.69
N CYS A 88 -4.51 -7.45 3.70
CA CYS A 88 -4.22 -7.08 2.32
C CYS A 88 -5.42 -7.23 1.39
N GLY A 89 -6.32 -8.18 1.66
CA GLY A 89 -7.50 -8.43 0.82
C GLY A 89 -8.46 -7.25 0.76
N GLY A 90 -8.61 -6.55 1.89
CA GLY A 90 -9.45 -5.35 2.09
C GLY A 90 -8.77 -4.01 1.79
N CYS A 91 -7.49 -4.02 1.42
CA CYS A 91 -6.63 -2.85 1.59
C CYS A 91 -6.93 -1.72 0.59
N MET A 92 -6.99 -0.48 1.09
CA MET A 92 -7.22 0.73 0.29
C MET A 92 -5.94 1.38 -0.25
N ALA A 93 -4.76 0.82 0.06
CA ALA A 93 -3.47 1.34 -0.39
C ALA A 93 -3.42 1.51 -1.91
N ALA A 94 -3.00 2.69 -2.38
CA ALA A 94 -2.87 2.97 -3.79
C ALA A 94 -1.84 2.03 -4.45
N ARG A 95 -2.23 1.40 -5.56
CA ARG A 95 -1.38 0.49 -6.33
C ARG A 95 -0.98 1.16 -7.65
N PRO A 96 0.26 1.68 -7.76
CA PRO A 96 0.75 2.23 -9.02
C PRO A 96 0.81 1.13 -10.08
N ARG A 97 0.51 1.47 -11.34
CA ARG A 97 0.74 0.54 -12.45
C ARG A 97 2.24 0.31 -12.66
N LEU A 98 2.58 -0.85 -13.22
CA LEU A 98 3.97 -1.23 -13.48
C LEU A 98 4.81 -0.17 -14.23
N PRO A 99 4.30 0.53 -15.27
CA PRO A 99 5.06 1.59 -15.94
C PRO A 99 5.42 2.75 -15.00
N LEU A 100 4.55 3.08 -14.06
CA LEU A 100 4.81 4.13 -13.08
C LEU A 100 5.86 3.69 -12.06
N ILE A 101 5.82 2.42 -11.61
CA ILE A 101 6.82 1.84 -10.70
C ILE A 101 8.21 1.83 -11.34
N VAL A 102 8.29 1.34 -12.59
CA VAL A 102 9.57 1.27 -13.32
C VAL A 102 10.08 2.69 -13.60
N GLY A 103 9.21 3.59 -14.07
CA GLY A 103 9.55 4.99 -14.32
C GLY A 103 10.06 5.70 -13.06
N SER A 104 9.40 5.52 -11.91
CA SER A 104 9.82 6.15 -10.65
C SER A 104 11.11 5.57 -10.09
N SER A 105 11.50 4.35 -10.48
CA SER A 105 12.75 3.73 -10.04
C SER A 105 13.95 4.16 -10.89
N LEU A 106 13.71 4.54 -12.15
CA LEU A 106 14.75 4.98 -13.09
C LEU A 106 15.01 6.49 -13.04
N VAL A 107 14.05 7.27 -12.53
CA VAL A 107 14.13 8.73 -12.46
C VAL A 107 14.43 9.16 -11.03
N ASP A 108 15.51 9.90 -10.84
CA ASP A 108 15.87 10.47 -9.54
C ASP A 108 14.73 11.32 -8.94
N MET A 109 14.56 11.26 -7.62
CA MET A 109 13.48 11.91 -6.89
C MET A 109 13.44 13.43 -7.12
N TYR A 110 14.59 14.09 -7.30
CA TYR A 110 14.65 15.52 -7.60
C TYR A 110 14.08 15.83 -8.98
N SER A 111 14.43 15.01 -9.98
CA SER A 111 13.89 15.11 -11.33
C SER A 111 12.40 14.82 -11.36
N VAL A 112 11.92 13.81 -10.62
CA VAL A 112 10.49 13.50 -10.48
C VAL A 112 9.71 14.73 -10.00
N ARG A 113 10.19 15.41 -8.95
CA ARG A 113 9.51 16.60 -8.40
C ARG A 113 9.35 17.74 -9.41
N LYS A 114 10.31 17.93 -10.31
CA LYS A 114 10.21 18.93 -11.39
C LYS A 114 9.23 18.52 -12.49
N ILE A 115 9.08 17.22 -12.72
CA ILE A 115 8.24 16.66 -13.78
C ILE A 115 6.76 16.56 -13.35
N ILE A 116 6.47 16.42 -12.05
CA ILE A 116 5.10 16.30 -11.51
C ILE A 116 4.13 17.38 -12.06
N PRO A 117 4.42 18.69 -12.02
CA PRO A 117 3.47 19.71 -12.46
C PRO A 117 3.15 19.62 -13.96
N VAL A 118 4.13 19.21 -14.77
CA VAL A 118 3.96 19.02 -16.21
C VAL A 118 3.11 17.78 -16.47
N MET A 119 3.39 16.68 -15.77
CA MET A 119 2.61 15.44 -15.88
C MET A 119 1.17 15.60 -15.39
N GLU A 120 0.93 16.40 -14.34
CA GLU A 120 -0.41 16.72 -13.87
C GLU A 120 -1.21 17.48 -14.94
N ARG A 121 -0.61 18.51 -15.55
CA ARG A 121 -1.22 19.23 -16.68
C ARG A 121 -1.48 18.33 -17.88
N LEU A 122 -0.55 17.45 -18.19
CA LEU A 122 -0.69 16.49 -19.29
C LEU A 122 -1.80 15.46 -18.99
N ASN A 123 -1.93 15.02 -17.74
CA ASN A 123 -2.97 14.09 -17.32
C ASN A 123 -4.38 14.69 -17.42
N LEU A 124 -4.55 16.01 -17.23
CA LEU A 124 -5.84 16.68 -17.46
C LEU A 124 -6.29 16.57 -18.93
N LEU A 125 -5.35 16.57 -19.86
CA LEU A 125 -5.62 16.49 -21.31
C LEU A 125 -5.78 15.04 -21.78
N PHE A 126 -4.88 14.15 -21.35
CA PHE A 126 -4.76 12.79 -21.90
C PHE A 126 -5.34 11.69 -20.99
N ARG A 127 -5.75 12.01 -19.75
CA ARG A 127 -6.39 11.11 -18.76
C ARG A 127 -5.65 9.78 -18.58
N PHE A 128 -4.32 9.84 -18.39
CA PHE A 128 -3.51 8.66 -18.11
C PHE A 128 -3.94 7.98 -16.81
N ALA A 129 -4.23 6.68 -16.91
CA ALA A 129 -4.58 5.88 -15.74
C ALA A 129 -3.29 5.40 -15.03
N LEU A 130 -2.62 6.30 -14.30
CA LEU A 130 -1.38 6.06 -13.58
C LEU A 130 -1.50 4.96 -12.50
N PHE A 131 -2.67 4.89 -11.87
CA PHE A 131 -3.00 3.90 -10.85
C PHE A 131 -3.93 2.83 -11.40
N GLU A 132 -3.88 1.65 -10.79
CA GLU A 132 -4.80 0.57 -11.12
C GLU A 132 -6.24 0.98 -10.79
N LYS A 133 -7.16 0.78 -11.76
CA LYS A 133 -8.59 0.97 -11.51
C LYS A 133 -9.08 -0.25 -10.73
N ARG A 134 -9.61 -0.02 -9.53
CA ARG A 134 -10.25 -1.06 -8.71
C ARG A 134 -11.55 -1.50 -9.37
N THR A 135 -11.61 -2.74 -9.85
CA THR A 135 -12.85 -3.37 -10.35
C THR A 135 -13.61 -3.95 -9.18
N LYS A 136 -14.88 -3.54 -8.97
CA LYS A 136 -15.75 -4.18 -7.98
C LYS A 136 -15.79 -5.69 -8.24
N SER A 137 -15.53 -6.51 -7.23
CA SER A 137 -15.90 -7.92 -7.30
C SER A 137 -17.42 -7.99 -7.19
N ASN A 138 -18.06 -8.71 -8.12
CA ASN A 138 -19.40 -9.26 -7.84
C ASN A 138 -19.30 -10.28 -6.70
#